data_AF-A0AAN9GJZ1-F1
#
_entry.id   AF-A0AAN9GJZ1-F1
#
_cell.length_a   1.000
_cell.length_b   1.000
_cell.length_c   1.000
_cell.angle_alpha   90.00
_cell.angle_beta   90.00
_cell.angle_gamma   90.00
#
_symmetry.space_group_name_H-M   'P 1'
#
loop_
_entity.id
_entity.type
_entity.pdbx_description
1 polymer ?
#
loop_
_entity_poly.entity_id
_entity_poly.type
_entity_poly.pdbx_seq_one_letter_code
_entity_poly.pdbx_strand_id
1 'polypeptide(L)'
;MARKGIPGVLAYIDDFLLVAATRQECNDMLLSLITLLRELGFNISWKKVVGPTQRITFLGVDIDTRNNTLSLGSDKLQQLRQRLLQIRGKKRACKGSFS
;
A
#
# COMPACT_ATOMS: atom_id res chain seq x y z
N MET A 1 17.18 -3.46 -29.16
CA MET A 1 15.77 -3.93 -29.20
C MET A 1 14.85 -2.74 -28.99
N ALA A 2 14.09 -2.35 -30.02
CA ALA A 2 13.15 -1.22 -29.94
C ALA A 2 11.91 -1.66 -29.15
N ARG A 3 11.61 -0.98 -28.03
CA ARG A 3 10.41 -1.23 -27.21
C ARG A 3 9.17 -0.79 -28.00
N LYS A 4 8.46 -1.73 -28.64
CA LYS A 4 7.13 -1.49 -29.21
C LYS A 4 6.11 -1.48 -28.08
N GLY A 5 5.95 -0.34 -27.41
CA GLY A 5 4.76 -0.09 -26.58
C GLY A 5 3.50 -0.07 -27.44
N ILE A 6 2.36 -0.43 -26.87
CA ILE A 6 1.06 -0.26 -27.56
C ILE A 6 0.75 1.24 -27.57
N PRO A 7 0.62 1.88 -28.74
CA PRO A 7 0.33 3.31 -28.81
C PRO A 7 -0.98 3.63 -28.08
N GLY A 8 -0.94 4.63 -27.19
CA GLY A 8 -2.09 5.04 -26.38
C GLY A 8 -2.25 4.31 -25.04
N VAL A 9 -1.38 3.34 -24.71
CA VAL A 9 -1.43 2.64 -23.42
C VAL A 9 -0.38 3.22 -22.46
N LEU A 10 -0.84 3.82 -21.38
CA LEU A 10 -0.03 4.19 -20.23
C LEU A 10 -0.15 3.09 -19.18
N ALA A 11 0.93 2.31 -18.98
CA ALA A 11 0.95 1.27 -17.96
C ALA A 11 1.38 1.86 -16.61
N TYR A 12 0.56 1.65 -15.58
CA TYR A 12 0.81 2.11 -14.22
C TYR A 12 0.68 0.93 -13.24
N ILE A 13 1.63 0.78 -12.33
CA ILE A 13 1.62 -0.21 -11.25
C ILE A 13 1.70 0.55 -9.93
N ASP A 14 0.82 0.23 -8.98
CA ASP A 14 0.58 1.09 -7.82
C ASP A 14 1.50 0.80 -6.64
N ASP A 15 1.37 -0.38 -6.02
CA ASP A 15 1.88 -0.60 -4.66
C ASP A 15 2.83 -1.80 -4.58
N PHE A 16 4.09 -1.55 -4.24
CA PHE A 16 5.08 -2.56 -3.93
C PHE A 16 5.54 -2.44 -2.47
N LEU A 17 5.68 -3.57 -1.79
CA LEU A 17 6.25 -3.65 -0.45
C LEU A 17 7.50 -4.53 -0.49
N LEU A 18 8.62 -3.99 0.00
CA LEU A 18 9.88 -4.71 0.12
C LEU A 18 10.19 -4.93 1.60
N VAL A 19 10.58 -6.15 1.95
CA VAL A 19 10.93 -6.54 3.32
C VAL A 19 12.27 -7.26 3.27
N ALA A 20 13.22 -6.82 4.09
CA ALA A 20 14.54 -7.43 4.22
C ALA A 20 14.99 -7.42 5.69
N ALA A 21 15.96 -8.25 6.04
CA ALA A 21 16.45 -8.38 7.41
C ALA A 21 17.27 -7.15 7.84
N THR A 22 18.00 -6.54 6.91
CA THR A 22 18.82 -5.37 7.18
C THR A 22 18.38 -4.14 6.39
N ARG A 23 18.70 -2.95 6.91
CA ARG A 23 18.46 -1.67 6.22
C ARG A 23 19.17 -1.60 4.88
N GLN A 24 20.38 -2.17 4.80
CA GLN A 24 21.21 -2.15 3.60
C GLN A 24 20.61 -3.04 2.51
N GLU A 25 20.27 -4.29 2.82
CA GLU A 25 19.60 -5.20 1.87
C GLU A 25 18.27 -4.61 1.37
N CYS A 26 17.48 -3.99 2.26
CA CYS A 26 16.23 -3.34 1.87
C CYS A 26 16.46 -2.20 0.86
N ASN A 27 17.53 -1.42 1.06
CA ASN A 27 17.92 -0.36 0.14
C ASN A 27 18.38 -0.92 -1.22
N ASP A 28 19.18 -1.99 -1.20
CA ASP A 28 19.69 -2.63 -2.42
C ASP A 28 18.55 -3.26 -3.24
N MET A 29 17.57 -3.88 -2.56
CA MET A 29 16.34 -4.36 -3.18
C MET A 29 15.52 -3.23 -3.78
N LEU A 30 15.39 -2.09 -3.09
CA LEU A 30 14.66 -0.92 -3.59
C LEU A 30 15.32 -0.36 -4.86
N LEU A 31 16.63 -0.21 -4.88
CA LEU A 31 17.37 0.27 -6.05
C LEU A 31 17.24 -0.70 -7.23
N SER A 32 17.29 -2.00 -6.95
CA SER A 32 17.11 -3.05 -7.96
C SER A 32 15.71 -3.01 -8.57
N LEU A 33 14.66 -2.86 -7.74
CA LEU A 33 13.28 -2.71 -8.21
C LEU A 33 13.10 -1.46 -9.07
N ILE A 34 13.62 -0.32 -8.64
CA ILE A 34 13.56 0.94 -9.41
C ILE A 34 14.23 0.77 -10.77
N THR A 35 15.39 0.12 -10.82
CA THR A 35 16.12 -0.12 -12.06
C THR A 35 15.31 -1.00 -13.01
N LEU A 36 14.77 -2.12 -12.51
CA LEU A 36 13.91 -3.02 -13.28
C LEU A 36 12.68 -2.30 -13.84
N LEU A 37 11.98 -1.51 -13.02
CA LEU A 37 10.79 -0.79 -13.46
C LEU A 37 11.11 0.24 -14.56
N ARG A 38 12.24 0.95 -14.47
CA ARG A 38 12.71 1.85 -15.54
C ARG A 38 13.09 1.09 -16.81
N GLU A 39 13.68 -0.10 -16.67
CA GLU A 39 13.99 -1.00 -17.79
C GLU A 39 12.74 -1.60 -18.44
N LEU A 40 11.64 -1.73 -17.71
CA LEU A 40 10.36 -2.13 -18.29
C LEU A 40 9.60 -0.96 -18.93
N GLY A 41 10.06 0.28 -18.71
CA GLY A 41 9.44 1.50 -19.25
C GLY A 41 8.33 2.08 -18.38
N PHE A 42 8.29 1.74 -17.09
CA PHE A 42 7.37 2.34 -16.14
C PHE A 42 7.87 3.70 -15.64
N ASN A 43 6.92 4.60 -15.37
CA ASN A 43 7.20 5.87 -14.70
C ASN A 43 7.16 5.68 -13.18
N ILE A 44 8.26 6.05 -12.51
CA ILE A 44 8.35 5.97 -11.05
C ILE A 44 7.74 7.23 -10.42
N SER A 45 6.77 7.05 -9.52
CA SER A 45 6.29 8.12 -8.67
C SER A 45 7.20 8.29 -7.46
N TRP A 46 8.22 9.13 -7.57
CA TRP A 46 9.19 9.39 -6.48
C TRP A 46 8.54 9.88 -5.18
N LYS A 47 7.38 10.52 -5.26
CA LYS A 47 6.59 10.94 -4.08
C LYS A 47 6.03 9.76 -3.28
N LYS A 48 5.81 8.62 -3.94
CA LYS A 48 5.34 7.37 -3.32
C LYS A 48 6.50 6.45 -2.87
N VAL A 49 7.73 6.73 -3.29
CA VAL A 49 8.89 5.93 -2.91
C VAL A 49 9.26 6.24 -1.46
N VAL A 50 9.15 5.23 -0.62
CA VAL A 50 9.57 5.30 0.79
C VAL A 50 10.83 4.44 0.91
N GLY A 51 11.89 5.00 1.48
CA GLY A 51 13.12 4.25 1.78
C GLY A 51 12.90 3.22 2.90
N PRO A 52 13.94 2.47 3.27
CA PRO A 52 13.85 1.51 4.37
C PRO A 52 13.34 2.17 5.66
N THR A 53 12.19 1.69 6.13
CA THR A 53 11.53 2.16 7.36
C THR A 53 11.10 0.96 8.19
N GLN A 54 10.97 1.18 9.50
CA GLN A 54 10.43 0.17 10.40
C GLN A 54 8.91 0.30 10.59
N ARG A 55 8.32 1.38 10.08
CA ARG A 55 6.88 1.63 10.16
C ARG A 55 6.37 2.10 8.80
N ILE A 56 5.41 1.36 8.25
CA ILE A 56 4.78 1.71 6.97
C ILE A 56 3.32 1.23 6.94
N THR A 57 2.45 2.05 6.37
CA THR A 57 1.08 1.64 6.06
C THR A 57 1.04 1.11 4.63
N PHE A 58 0.69 -0.16 4.45
CA PHE A 58 0.56 -0.80 3.14
C PHE A 58 -0.84 -1.40 2.98
N LEU A 59 -1.57 -0.99 1.93
CA LEU A 59 -2.97 -1.38 1.70
C LEU A 59 -3.91 -1.12 2.91
N GLY A 60 -3.56 -0.13 3.73
CA GLY A 60 -4.25 0.24 4.97
C GLY A 60 -4.10 -0.77 6.11
N VAL A 61 -2.99 -1.51 6.12
CA VAL A 61 -2.44 -2.24 7.27
C VAL A 61 -1.17 -1.53 7.70
N ASP A 62 -1.05 -1.21 8.98
CA ASP A 62 0.14 -0.63 9.58
C ASP A 62 1.10 -1.76 9.97
N ILE A 63 2.28 -1.74 9.38
CA ILE A 63 3.36 -2.69 9.62
C ILE A 63 4.38 -2.01 10.52
N ASP A 64 4.61 -2.54 11.72
CA ASP A 64 5.67 -2.08 12.64
C ASP A 64 6.65 -3.22 12.90
N THR A 65 7.85 -3.13 12.32
CA THR A 65 8.90 -4.14 12.50
C THR A 65 9.68 -3.98 13.81
N ARG A 66 9.54 -2.87 14.55
CA ARG A 66 10.15 -2.75 15.90
C ARG A 66 9.46 -3.65 16.90
N ASN A 67 8.14 -3.66 16.85
CA ASN A 67 7.30 -4.47 17.73
C ASN A 67 6.89 -5.80 17.07
N ASN A 68 7.22 -5.97 15.78
CA ASN A 68 6.81 -7.10 14.95
C ASN A 68 5.28 -7.31 14.95
N THR A 69 4.56 -6.22 14.76
CA THR A 69 3.09 -6.18 14.82
C THR A 69 2.50 -5.69 13.51
N LEU A 70 1.40 -6.31 13.11
CA LEU A 70 0.52 -5.84 12.03
C LEU A 70 -0.76 -5.31 12.68
N SER A 71 -1.09 -4.05 12.40
CA SER A 71 -2.27 -3.38 12.93
C SER A 71 -3.18 -2.89 11.81
N LEU A 72 -4.48 -2.81 12.05
CA LEU A 72 -5.39 -2.11 11.16
C LEU A 72 -5.29 -0.61 11.43
N GLY A 73 -5.18 0.19 10.36
CA GLY A 73 -5.11 1.65 10.48
C GLY A 73 -6.24 2.20 11.35
N SER A 74 -5.89 3.12 12.26
CA SER A 74 -6.83 3.70 13.24
C SER A 74 -8.12 4.22 12.61
N ASP A 75 -8.03 4.75 11.40
CA ASP A 75 -9.18 5.27 10.64
C ASP A 75 -10.18 4.17 10.24
N LYS A 76 -9.69 3.00 9.80
CA LYS A 76 -10.56 1.85 9.48
C LYS A 76 -11.24 1.32 10.74
N LEU A 77 -10.53 1.28 11.86
CA LEU A 77 -11.10 0.89 13.16
C LEU A 77 -12.14 1.90 13.64
N GLN A 78 -11.91 3.19 13.43
CA GLN A 78 -12.88 4.24 13.76
C GLN A 78 -14.12 4.17 12.89
N GLN A 79 -13.98 3.97 11.58
CA GLN A 79 -15.10 3.75 10.66
C GLN A 79 -15.89 2.49 11.04
N LEU A 80 -15.20 1.40 11.39
CA LEU A 80 -15.85 0.17 11.86
C LEU A 80 -16.65 0.43 13.15
N ARG A 81 -16.04 1.11 14.13
CA ARG A 81 -16.72 1.49 15.38
C ARG A 81 -17.94 2.37 15.12
N GLN A 82 -17.84 3.36 14.23
CA GLN A 82 -18.98 4.20 13.85
C GLN A 82 -20.11 3.39 13.22
N ARG A 83 -19.79 2.47 12.28
CA ARG A 83 -20.78 1.58 11.68
C ARG A 83 -21.43 0.66 12.73
N LEU A 84 -20.65 0.11 13.65
CA LEU A 84 -21.17 -0.72 14.74
C LEU A 84 -22.09 0.08 15.68
N LEU A 85 -21.74 1.32 16.02
CA LEU A 85 -22.60 2.20 16.83
C LEU A 85 -23.91 2.55 16.12
N GLN A 86 -23.85 2.84 14.82
CA GLN A 86 -25.05 3.11 13.99
C GLN A 86 -25.98 1.89 13.91
N ILE A 87 -25.43 0.67 13.86
CA ILE A 87 -26.21 -0.57 13.84
C ILE A 87 -26.78 -0.89 15.23
N ARG A 88 -26.02 -0.67 16.31
CA ARG A 88 -26.43 -1.01 17.69
C ARG A 88 -27.71 -0.30 18.13
N GLY A 89 -28.02 0.87 17.55
CA GLY A 89 -29.26 1.61 17.81
C GLY A 89 -30.46 1.21 16.95
N LYS A 90 -30.30 0.33 15.95
CA LYS A 90 -31.38 -0.03 15.00
C LYS A 90 -31.81 -1.49 15.18
N LYS A 91 -33.12 -1.72 15.33
CA LYS A 91 -33.71 -3.08 15.47
C LYS A 91 -33.48 -4.00 14.24
N ARG A 92 -33.10 -3.46 13.08
CA ARG A 92 -32.75 -4.20 11.85
C ARG A 92 -31.66 -3.45 11.08
N ALA A 93 -30.65 -4.16 10.60
CA ALA A 93 -29.63 -3.63 9.69
C ALA A 93 -29.88 -4.17 8.27
N CYS A 94 -30.18 -3.28 7.31
CA CYS A 94 -30.34 -3.63 5.90
C CYS A 94 -29.35 -2.81 5.05
N LYS A 95 -28.83 -3.43 3.98
CA LYS A 95 -27.74 -2.91 3.12
C LYS A 95 -28.00 -1.51 2.54
N GLY A 96 -29.25 -1.10 2.38
CA GLY A 96 -29.66 0.18 1.77
C GLY A 96 -29.66 1.41 2.69
N SER A 97 -29.11 1.32 3.91
CA SER A 97 -29.09 2.44 4.87
C SER A 97 -27.74 3.14 4.99
N PHE A 98 -26.82 2.84 4.06
CA PHE A 98 -25.51 3.46 3.94
C PHE A 98 -25.40 4.06 2.54
N SER A 99 -25.93 5.26 2.34
CA SER A 99 -25.67 6.13 1.20
C SER A 99 -25.43 7.53 1.72
#